data_AF-A0A7U6B3T8-F1
#
_entry.id   AF-A0A7U6B3T8-F1
#
_cell.length_a   1.000
_cell.length_b   1.000
_cell.length_c   1.000
_cell.angle_alpha   90.00
_cell.angle_beta   90.00
_cell.angle_gamma   90.00
#
_symmetry.space_group_name_H-M   'P 1'
#
loop_
_entity.id
_entity.type
_entity.pdbx_description
1 polymer ?
#
loop_
_entity_poly.entity_id
_entity_poly.type
_entity_poly.pdbx_seq_one_letter_code
_entity_poly.pdbx_strand_id
1 'polypeptide(L)'
;MKFLTVLAAALAFALPAQAQIYKCTANGKVTYSEAPCQRGKQVVLATPDAPAPDPDRPRELARQRAESERLQRERETREAAQERADQRADRAAAARRQRCDKAKLERRLAEEDIRNASPRQLEAARARARRVAALMALECPL
;
A
#
# COMPACT_ATOMS: atom_id res chain seq x y z
N MET A 1 -11.99 -8.86 47.08
CA MET A 1 -12.40 -10.29 47.06
C MET A 1 -13.85 -10.53 46.64
N LYS A 2 -14.80 -9.60 46.88
CA LYS A 2 -16.21 -9.71 46.42
C LYS A 2 -16.40 -9.62 44.90
N PHE A 3 -15.51 -8.92 44.18
CA PHE A 3 -15.57 -8.80 42.71
C PHE A 3 -15.13 -10.07 41.97
N LEU A 4 -14.23 -10.87 42.55
CA LEU A 4 -13.80 -12.15 41.96
C LEU A 4 -14.91 -13.21 42.01
N THR A 5 -15.70 -13.23 43.09
CA THR A 5 -16.83 -14.16 43.22
C THR A 5 -18.00 -13.82 42.29
N VAL A 6 -18.20 -12.54 41.97
CA VAL A 6 -19.24 -12.12 40.99
C VAL A 6 -18.84 -12.48 39.56
N LEU A 7 -17.56 -12.33 39.20
CA LEU A 7 -17.07 -12.67 37.87
C LEU A 7 -17.08 -14.19 37.60
N ALA A 8 -16.75 -15.00 38.62
CA ALA A 8 -16.78 -16.46 38.52
C ALA A 8 -18.22 -17.02 38.38
N ALA A 9 -19.21 -16.38 39.02
CA ALA A 9 -20.62 -16.76 38.90
C ALA A 9 -21.21 -16.43 37.51
N ALA A 10 -20.72 -15.37 36.85
CA ALA A 10 -21.17 -14.99 35.52
C ALA A 10 -20.68 -15.95 34.41
N LEU A 11 -19.50 -16.56 34.56
CA LEU A 11 -19.00 -17.56 33.61
C LEU A 11 -19.77 -18.89 33.66
N ALA A 12 -20.41 -19.21 34.78
CA ALA A 12 -21.18 -20.45 34.95
C ALA A 12 -22.53 -20.45 34.22
N PHE A 13 -23.02 -19.29 33.75
CA PHE A 13 -24.30 -19.15 33.04
C PHE A 13 -24.18 -19.04 31.51
N ALA A 14 -23.00 -19.32 30.94
CA ALA A 14 -22.83 -19.44 29.50
C ALA A 14 -23.46 -20.75 28.99
N LEU A 15 -24.80 -20.81 28.96
CA LEU A 15 -25.54 -21.86 28.28
C LEU A 15 -25.16 -21.82 26.79
N PRO A 16 -24.89 -22.97 26.16
CA PRO A 16 -24.60 -23.03 24.74
C PRO A 16 -25.82 -22.48 23.99
N ALA A 17 -25.66 -21.34 23.32
CA ALA A 17 -26.65 -20.80 22.42
C ALA A 17 -26.73 -21.73 21.20
N GLN A 18 -27.59 -22.74 21.28
CA GLN A 18 -27.97 -23.58 20.14
C GLN A 18 -28.76 -22.68 19.17
N ALA A 19 -28.07 -22.09 18.19
CA ALA A 19 -28.69 -21.29 17.14
C ALA A 19 -29.51 -22.21 16.23
N GLN A 20 -30.80 -22.33 16.51
CA GLN A 20 -31.75 -23.09 15.70
C GLN A 20 -32.34 -22.16 14.65
N ILE A 21 -32.15 -22.49 13.36
CA ILE A 21 -32.77 -21.72 12.28
C ILE A 21 -34.14 -22.33 11.98
N TYR A 22 -35.17 -21.51 12.07
CA TYR A 22 -36.55 -21.87 11.77
C TYR A 22 -36.91 -21.41 10.37
N LYS A 23 -37.45 -22.32 9.55
CA LYS A 23 -38.11 -22.00 8.29
C LYS A 23 -39.60 -21.83 8.55
N CYS A 24 -40.09 -20.60 8.43
CA CYS A 24 -41.48 -20.23 8.58
C CYS A 24 -42.16 -20.14 7.20
N THR A 25 -43.36 -20.70 7.08
CA THR A 25 -44.21 -20.53 5.89
C THR A 25 -45.57 -19.96 6.28
N ALA A 26 -45.86 -18.75 5.82
CA ALA A 26 -47.12 -18.05 6.07
C ALA A 26 -47.57 -17.29 4.80
N ASN A 27 -48.86 -17.40 4.45
CA ASN A 27 -49.47 -16.73 3.28
C ASN A 27 -48.70 -16.95 1.96
N GLY A 28 -48.15 -18.16 1.75
CA GLY A 28 -47.34 -18.47 0.56
C GLY A 28 -45.91 -17.93 0.57
N LYS A 29 -45.49 -17.18 1.61
CA LYS A 29 -44.13 -16.63 1.76
C LYS A 29 -43.30 -17.47 2.73
N VAL A 30 -42.05 -17.76 2.35
CA VAL A 30 -41.04 -18.44 3.18
C VAL A 30 -40.15 -17.39 3.84
N THR A 31 -39.96 -17.47 5.16
CA THR A 31 -39.04 -16.60 5.92
C THR A 31 -38.19 -17.47 6.85
N TYR A 32 -36.90 -17.14 6.99
CA TYR A 32 -35.97 -17.81 7.90
C TYR A 32 -35.73 -16.91 9.12
N SER A 33 -35.80 -17.49 10.32
CA SER A 33 -35.71 -16.75 11.59
C SER A 33 -34.94 -17.56 12.63
N GLU A 34 -34.18 -16.89 13.48
CA GLU A 34 -33.51 -17.50 14.64
C GLU A 34 -34.45 -17.61 15.86
N ALA A 35 -35.62 -16.97 15.79
CA ALA A 35 -36.71 -17.10 16.76
C ALA A 35 -37.85 -17.97 16.20
N PRO A 36 -38.63 -18.68 17.06
CA PRO A 36 -39.81 -19.43 16.64
C PRO A 36 -40.80 -18.60 15.83
N CYS A 37 -41.50 -19.22 14.89
CA CYS A 37 -42.42 -18.52 14.00
C CYS A 37 -43.64 -18.00 14.77
N GLN A 38 -43.95 -16.71 14.68
CA GLN A 38 -45.12 -16.14 15.37
C GLN A 38 -46.46 -16.66 14.81
N ARG A 39 -46.52 -16.99 13.50
CA ARG A 39 -47.69 -17.56 12.80
C ARG A 39 -47.24 -18.42 11.60
N GLY A 40 -48.04 -19.43 11.24
CA GLY A 40 -47.80 -20.29 10.07
C GLY A 40 -47.13 -21.63 10.38
N LYS A 41 -46.76 -22.41 9.34
CA LYS A 41 -46.08 -23.70 9.52
C LYS A 41 -44.59 -23.47 9.76
N GLN A 42 -44.04 -24.12 10.79
CA GLN A 42 -42.65 -24.02 11.23
C GLN A 42 -41.92 -25.34 10.99
N VAL A 43 -40.73 -25.26 10.41
CA VAL A 43 -39.78 -26.39 10.30
C VAL A 43 -38.47 -25.96 10.94
N VAL A 44 -37.98 -26.72 11.90
CA VAL A 44 -36.64 -26.53 12.47
C VAL A 44 -35.64 -27.09 11.48
N LEU A 45 -34.69 -26.27 11.04
CA LEU A 45 -33.57 -26.73 10.23
C LEU A 45 -32.50 -27.28 11.18
N ALA A 46 -32.14 -28.54 10.99
CA ALA A 46 -30.98 -29.10 11.65
C ALA A 46 -29.73 -28.42 11.08
N THR A 47 -28.89 -27.90 11.97
CA THR A 47 -27.54 -27.50 11.60
C THR A 47 -26.78 -28.76 11.21
N PRO A 48 -26.17 -28.82 10.02
CA PRO A 48 -25.38 -29.99 9.63
C PRO A 48 -24.21 -30.17 10.60
N ASP A 49 -23.90 -31.43 10.90
CA ASP A 49 -22.75 -31.77 11.74
C ASP A 49 -21.45 -31.27 11.12
N ALA A 50 -20.48 -30.96 11.98
CA ALA A 50 -19.16 -30.58 11.51
C ALA A 50 -18.56 -31.72 10.66
N PRO A 51 -17.93 -31.40 9.51
CA PRO A 51 -17.29 -32.40 8.68
C PRO A 51 -16.18 -33.13 9.44
N ALA A 52 -16.00 -34.41 9.14
CA ALA A 52 -14.96 -35.22 9.78
C ALA A 52 -13.56 -34.62 9.55
N PRO A 53 -12.62 -34.78 10.50
CA PRO A 53 -11.26 -34.28 10.34
C PRO A 53 -10.59 -34.89 9.11
N ASP A 54 -10.16 -34.03 8.19
CA ASP A 54 -9.38 -34.44 7.02
C ASP A 54 -7.91 -34.67 7.42
N PRO A 55 -7.37 -35.90 7.28
CA PRO A 55 -5.99 -36.22 7.67
C PRO A 55 -4.94 -35.53 6.78
N ASP A 56 -5.29 -35.11 5.56
CA ASP A 56 -4.39 -34.42 4.64
C ASP A 56 -4.39 -32.89 4.81
N ARG A 57 -5.37 -32.37 5.56
CA ARG A 57 -5.50 -30.94 5.91
C ARG A 57 -4.19 -30.29 6.38
N PRO A 58 -3.36 -30.91 7.25
CA PRO A 58 -2.11 -30.30 7.71
C PRO A 58 -1.07 -30.21 6.59
N ARG A 59 -1.02 -31.20 5.69
CA ARG A 59 -0.09 -31.23 4.55
C ARG A 59 -0.46 -30.16 3.53
N GLU A 60 -1.74 -30.04 3.24
CA GLU A 60 -2.25 -29.01 2.33
C GLU A 60 -2.00 -27.61 2.89
N LEU A 61 -2.27 -27.41 4.18
CA LEU A 61 -1.99 -26.13 4.84
C LEU A 61 -0.49 -25.77 4.81
N ALA A 62 0.39 -26.76 4.98
CA ALA A 62 1.84 -26.54 4.86
C ALA A 62 2.25 -26.14 3.44
N ARG A 63 1.67 -26.76 2.41
CA ARG A 63 1.92 -26.39 1.00
C ARG A 63 1.45 -24.97 0.69
N GLN A 64 0.24 -24.62 1.11
CA GLN A 64 -0.32 -23.28 0.93
C GLN A 64 0.53 -22.20 1.61
N ARG A 65 1.02 -22.47 2.83
CA ARG A 65 1.94 -21.57 3.54
C ARG A 65 3.25 -21.39 2.78
N ALA A 66 3.87 -22.49 2.35
CA ALA A 66 5.13 -22.43 1.59
C ALA A 66 4.97 -21.65 0.27
N GLU A 67 3.85 -21.85 -0.43
CA GLU A 67 3.55 -21.09 -1.65
C GLU A 67 3.32 -19.61 -1.35
N SER A 68 2.56 -19.29 -0.31
CA SER A 68 2.35 -17.90 0.13
C SER A 68 3.67 -17.21 0.47
N GLU A 69 4.54 -17.86 1.24
CA GLU A 69 5.86 -17.34 1.60
C GLU A 69 6.74 -17.14 0.35
N ARG A 70 6.70 -18.06 -0.61
CA ARG A 70 7.43 -17.92 -1.88
C ARG A 70 6.96 -16.69 -2.65
N LEU A 71 5.65 -16.52 -2.80
CA LEU A 71 5.06 -15.38 -3.51
C LEU A 71 5.35 -14.06 -2.79
N GLN A 72 5.33 -14.05 -1.46
CA GLN A 72 5.67 -12.88 -0.67
C GLN A 72 7.15 -12.49 -0.87
N ARG A 73 8.08 -13.44 -0.78
CA ARG A 73 9.51 -13.19 -1.03
C ARG A 73 9.78 -12.66 -2.43
N GLU A 74 9.06 -13.17 -3.43
CA GLU A 74 9.18 -12.69 -4.81
C GLU A 74 8.72 -11.23 -4.92
N ARG A 75 7.60 -10.88 -4.29
CA ARG A 75 7.11 -9.48 -4.24
C ARG A 75 8.10 -8.57 -3.56
N GLU A 76 8.57 -8.93 -2.37
CA GLU A 76 9.55 -8.15 -1.61
C GLU A 76 10.84 -7.93 -2.40
N THR A 77 11.30 -8.96 -3.13
CA THR A 77 12.51 -8.87 -3.97
C THR A 77 12.30 -7.92 -5.15
N ARG A 78 11.14 -7.99 -5.82
CA ARG A 78 10.79 -7.10 -6.93
C ARG A 78 10.64 -5.65 -6.46
N GLU A 79 9.94 -5.44 -5.35
CA GLU A 79 9.76 -4.12 -4.74
C GLU A 79 11.10 -3.51 -4.33
N ALA A 80 11.97 -4.28 -3.66
CA ALA A 80 13.30 -3.82 -3.30
C ALA A 80 14.19 -3.49 -4.52
N ALA A 81 14.06 -4.25 -5.61
CA ALA A 81 14.78 -3.96 -6.86
C ALA A 81 14.26 -2.68 -7.53
N GLN A 82 12.94 -2.50 -7.57
CA GLN A 82 12.31 -1.32 -8.12
C GLN A 82 12.64 -0.08 -7.31
N GLU A 83 12.53 -0.14 -5.99
CA GLU A 83 12.87 0.97 -5.10
C GLU A 83 14.34 1.41 -5.29
N ARG A 84 15.27 0.45 -5.43
CA ARG A 84 16.67 0.77 -5.73
C ARG A 84 16.85 1.43 -7.09
N ALA A 85 16.08 1.04 -8.09
CA ALA A 85 16.11 1.65 -9.42
C ALA A 85 15.58 3.08 -9.37
N ASP A 86 14.44 3.28 -8.70
CA ASP A 86 13.80 4.58 -8.52
C ASP A 86 14.71 5.54 -7.74
N GLN A 87 15.30 5.10 -6.62
CA GLN A 87 16.27 5.88 -5.86
C GLN A 87 17.50 6.29 -6.71
N ARG A 88 17.97 5.43 -7.61
CA ARG A 88 19.08 5.76 -8.52
C ARG A 88 18.65 6.79 -9.55
N ALA A 89 17.47 6.63 -10.13
CA ALA A 89 16.88 7.57 -11.09
C ALA A 89 16.68 8.95 -10.44
N ASP A 90 16.14 9.01 -9.23
CA ASP A 90 15.92 10.23 -8.46
C ASP A 90 17.24 10.95 -8.14
N ARG A 91 18.26 10.21 -7.68
CA ARG A 91 19.60 10.78 -7.44
C ARG A 91 20.21 11.34 -8.73
N ALA A 92 20.10 10.61 -9.83
CA ALA A 92 20.61 11.07 -11.13
C ALA A 92 19.86 12.32 -11.62
N ALA A 93 18.54 12.35 -11.46
CA ALA A 93 17.70 13.50 -11.81
C ALA A 93 18.01 14.71 -10.92
N ALA A 94 18.17 14.53 -9.61
CA ALA A 94 18.55 15.59 -8.67
C ALA A 94 19.93 16.16 -9.00
N ALA A 95 20.93 15.30 -9.26
CA ALA A 95 22.26 15.74 -9.67
C ALA A 95 22.23 16.51 -11.00
N ARG A 96 21.40 16.07 -11.95
CA ARG A 96 21.20 16.80 -13.23
C ARG A 96 20.55 18.16 -13.00
N ARG A 97 19.52 18.25 -12.16
CA ARG A 97 18.87 19.52 -11.78
C ARG A 97 19.88 20.49 -11.15
N GLN A 98 20.66 20.02 -10.19
CA GLN A 98 21.70 20.84 -9.54
C GLN A 98 22.75 21.37 -10.54
N ARG A 99 23.23 20.54 -11.46
CA ARG A 99 24.15 20.98 -12.53
C ARG A 99 23.50 22.05 -13.40
N CYS A 100 22.26 21.81 -13.83
CA CYS A 100 21.52 22.77 -14.64
C CYS A 100 21.27 24.09 -13.91
N ASP A 101 20.91 24.06 -12.62
CA ASP A 101 20.71 25.27 -11.81
C ASP A 101 22.00 26.06 -11.63
N LYS A 102 23.13 25.36 -11.44
CA LYS A 102 24.46 25.97 -11.39
C LYS A 102 24.81 26.62 -12.74
N ALA A 103 24.63 25.93 -13.86
CA ALA A 103 24.90 26.46 -15.19
C ALA A 103 24.03 27.69 -15.52
N LYS A 104 22.75 27.68 -15.11
CA LYS A 104 21.85 28.84 -15.20
C LYS A 104 22.35 30.03 -14.37
N LEU A 105 22.85 29.78 -13.16
CA LEU A 105 23.44 30.82 -12.32
C LEU A 105 24.70 31.40 -12.96
N GLU A 106 25.62 30.56 -13.44
CA GLU A 106 26.84 31.00 -14.13
C GLU A 106 26.52 31.83 -15.37
N ARG A 107 25.50 31.45 -16.13
CA ARG A 107 25.02 32.24 -17.27
C ARG A 107 24.56 33.62 -16.83
N ARG A 108 23.71 33.71 -15.80
CA ARG A 108 23.24 34.99 -15.28
C ARG A 108 24.40 35.87 -14.87
N LEU A 109 25.35 35.34 -14.10
CA LEU A 109 26.56 36.05 -13.68
C LEU A 109 27.37 36.55 -14.88
N ALA A 110 27.58 35.72 -15.91
CA ALA A 110 28.28 36.14 -17.12
C ALA A 110 27.54 37.24 -17.92
N GLU A 111 26.20 37.25 -17.87
CA GLU A 111 25.40 38.33 -18.44
C GLU A 111 25.52 39.62 -17.61
N GLU A 112 25.64 39.53 -16.29
CA GLU A 112 25.91 40.70 -15.43
C GLU A 112 27.31 41.27 -15.66
N ASP A 113 28.30 40.40 -15.86
CA ASP A 113 29.67 40.79 -16.20
C ASP A 113 29.69 41.64 -17.48
N ILE A 114 28.86 41.30 -18.49
CA ILE A 114 28.71 42.14 -19.69
C ILE A 114 28.14 43.52 -19.33
N ARG A 115 27.11 43.58 -18.48
CA ARG A 115 26.47 44.84 -18.08
C ARG A 115 27.43 45.75 -17.30
N ASN A 116 28.32 45.15 -16.51
CA ASN A 116 29.28 45.85 -15.66
C ASN A 116 30.65 46.06 -16.32
N ALA A 117 30.89 45.49 -17.51
CA ALA A 117 32.19 45.52 -18.15
C ALA A 117 32.57 46.93 -18.65
N SER A 118 33.84 47.30 -18.43
CA SER A 118 34.43 48.46 -19.09
C SER A 118 34.53 48.25 -20.60
N PRO A 119 34.62 49.33 -21.43
CA PRO A 119 34.71 49.21 -22.89
C PRO A 119 35.87 48.33 -23.37
N ARG A 120 37.00 48.29 -22.63
CA ARG A 120 38.15 47.45 -22.95
C ARG A 120 37.91 45.96 -22.68
N GLN A 121 36.98 45.61 -21.79
CA GLN A 121 36.70 44.24 -21.36
C GLN A 121 35.42 43.67 -21.97
N LEU A 122 34.61 44.51 -22.63
CA LEU A 122 33.27 44.16 -23.12
C LEU A 122 33.28 42.96 -24.10
N GLU A 123 34.21 42.95 -25.06
CA GLU A 123 34.29 41.85 -26.03
C GLU A 123 34.72 40.52 -25.39
N ALA A 124 35.65 40.58 -24.42
CA ALA A 124 36.03 39.39 -23.65
C ALA A 124 34.86 38.87 -22.79
N ALA A 125 34.10 39.76 -22.14
CA ALA A 125 32.90 39.41 -21.37
C ALA A 125 31.82 38.77 -22.25
N ARG A 126 31.59 39.31 -23.46
CA ARG A 126 30.68 38.74 -24.47
C ARG A 126 31.11 37.35 -24.92
N ALA A 127 32.39 37.16 -25.22
CA ALA A 127 32.93 35.86 -25.60
C ALA A 127 32.76 34.82 -24.47
N ARG A 128 32.98 35.23 -23.21
CA ARG A 128 32.75 34.37 -22.03
C ARG A 128 31.28 33.98 -21.90
N ALA A 129 30.35 34.92 -21.97
CA ALA A 129 28.92 34.64 -21.84
C ALA A 129 28.42 33.68 -22.93
N ARG A 130 28.89 33.83 -24.17
CA ARG A 130 28.55 32.89 -25.26
C ARG A 130 29.02 31.46 -24.96
N ARG A 131 30.23 31.30 -24.43
CA ARG A 131 30.77 29.97 -24.04
C ARG A 131 29.94 29.35 -22.91
N VAL A 132 29.63 30.14 -21.87
CA VAL A 132 28.81 29.67 -20.75
C VAL A 132 27.40 29.29 -21.22
N ALA A 133 26.79 30.07 -22.11
CA ALA A 133 25.49 29.76 -22.70
C ALA A 133 25.51 28.46 -23.51
N ALA A 134 26.58 28.21 -24.28
CA ALA A 134 26.75 26.96 -25.02
C ALA A 134 26.93 25.75 -24.09
N LEU A 135 27.70 25.88 -23.01
CA LEU A 135 27.86 24.83 -22.00
C LEU A 135 26.53 24.52 -21.29
N MET A 136 25.79 25.56 -20.89
CA MET A 136 24.47 25.40 -20.27
C MET A 136 23.50 24.65 -21.18
N ALA A 137 23.52 24.91 -22.50
CA ALA A 137 22.65 24.23 -23.46
C ALA A 137 22.96 22.73 -23.62
N LEU A 138 24.17 22.28 -23.28
CA LEU A 138 24.53 20.85 -23.26
C LEU A 138 24.07 20.15 -21.98
N GLU A 139 24.08 20.86 -20.84
CA GLU A 139 23.75 20.29 -19.53
C GLU A 139 22.25 20.30 -19.21
N CYS A 140 21.52 21.30 -19.72
CA CYS A 140 20.08 21.48 -19.51
C CYS A 140 19.32 21.09 -20.78
N PRO A 141 18.51 20.00 -20.79
CA PRO A 141 17.57 19.77 -21.88
C PRO A 141 16.50 20.88 -21.93
N LEU A 142 16.04 21.21 -23.14
CA LEU A 142 14.97 22.17 -23.43
C LEU A 142 13.63 21.75 -22.82
#